data_AF-A0A8T5NMV5-F1
#
_entry.id   AF-A0A8T5NMV5-F1
#
_cell.length_a   1.000
_cell.length_b   1.000
_cell.length_c   1.000
_cell.angle_alpha   90.00
_cell.angle_beta   90.00
_cell.angle_gamma   90.00
#
_symmetry.space_group_name_H-M   'P 1'
#
loop_
_entity.id
_entity.type
_entity.pdbx_description
1 polymer ?
#
loop_
_entity_poly.entity_id
_entity_poly.type
_entity_poly.pdbx_seq_one_letter_code
_entity_poly.pdbx_strand_id
1 'polypeptide(L)'
;MASKKANNITFLVLTIVLVLVVVFGSIFFFEEPIVKHEEKREMMDTYVAVTVYGNDAEKAQAAIDAAFDRIAEIEMIASTWNDSAEAYKLNIDGYVDDPSPELVDIMERAKYYYEISNHTFDITIQPLLDLWTYQPDVAKQFWELDYVNQSAAINDTMPLIGCDKIVISPSRIYFTMLGMKITLGGIAKGYAVDEALVVLEEMGFDNGLINAGGDISTLGSKPSSSWIVAMENPEDTTQFIAKFGVEDKAVATSGNYVRFYNESAKIGHIMDPRTGFSSNMCWSVTIITDNCTHADALATAVFVLGPQHGMQLIESLPCVEGLIIDSSGNIHESSGLEDYKY
;
A
#
# COMPACT_ATOMS: atom_id res chain seq x y z
N MET A 1 44.16 13.50 68.94
CA MET A 1 42.70 13.64 68.70
C MET A 1 42.33 14.32 67.37
N ALA A 2 43.18 15.17 66.79
CA ALA A 2 42.87 15.88 65.53
C ALA A 2 42.81 14.97 64.27
N SER A 3 43.66 13.94 64.16
CA SER A 3 43.73 13.07 62.96
C SER A 3 42.50 12.16 62.77
N LYS A 4 41.85 11.71 63.86
CA LYS A 4 40.59 10.94 63.77
C LYS A 4 39.41 11.77 63.24
N LYS A 5 39.39 13.09 63.53
CA LYS A 5 38.33 14.00 63.07
C LYS A 5 38.43 14.27 61.56
N ALA A 6 39.64 14.40 61.03
CA ALA A 6 39.88 14.58 59.60
C ALA A 6 39.41 13.35 58.78
N ASN A 7 39.76 12.14 59.23
CA ASN A 7 39.34 10.90 58.54
C ASN A 7 37.81 10.72 58.50
N ASN A 8 37.11 11.13 59.56
CA ASN A 8 35.64 11.05 59.60
C ASN A 8 34.97 12.03 58.63
N ILE A 9 35.55 13.22 58.44
CA ILE A 9 35.04 14.22 57.48
C ILE A 9 35.27 13.75 56.04
N THR A 10 36.46 13.22 55.74
CA THR A 10 36.76 12.66 54.41
C THR A 10 35.85 11.49 54.07
N PHE A 11 35.61 10.59 55.02
CA PHE A 11 34.69 9.45 54.84
C PHE A 11 33.24 9.90 54.61
N LEU A 12 32.77 10.91 55.36
CA LEU A 12 31.44 11.49 55.19
C LEU A 12 31.26 12.13 53.80
N VAL A 13 32.24 12.90 53.34
CA VAL A 13 32.22 13.54 52.02
C VAL A 13 32.20 12.48 50.90
N LEU A 14 33.03 11.45 50.99
CA LEU A 14 33.04 10.34 50.01
C LEU A 14 31.70 9.60 49.97
N THR A 15 31.06 9.42 51.13
CA THR A 15 29.75 8.76 51.22
C THR A 15 28.66 9.61 50.56
N ILE A 16 28.67 10.93 50.80
CA ILE A 16 27.72 11.86 50.18
C ILE A 16 27.91 11.91 48.66
N VAL A 17 29.15 11.95 48.17
CA VAL A 17 29.44 11.91 46.73
C VAL A 17 28.97 10.60 46.10
N LEU A 18 29.21 9.45 46.75
CA LEU A 18 28.74 8.15 46.26
C LEU A 18 27.21 8.09 46.20
N VAL A 19 26.51 8.57 47.24
CA VAL A 19 25.05 8.64 47.25
C VAL A 19 24.54 9.57 46.15
N LEU A 20 25.17 10.72 45.94
CA LEU A 20 24.81 11.63 44.85
C LEU A 20 25.05 11.00 43.47
N VAL A 21 26.13 10.25 43.27
CA VAL A 21 26.40 9.52 42.00
C VAL A 21 25.39 8.40 41.79
N VAL A 22 24.98 7.68 42.83
CA VAL A 22 23.95 6.64 42.73
C VAL A 22 22.57 7.25 42.46
N VAL A 23 22.23 8.36 43.12
CA VAL A 23 20.95 9.07 42.92
C VAL A 23 20.90 9.74 41.54
N PHE A 24 21.96 10.43 41.12
CA PHE A 24 22.04 10.97 39.76
C PHE A 24 22.08 9.85 38.72
N GLY A 25 22.88 8.79 38.95
CA GLY A 25 22.91 7.63 38.06
C GLY A 25 21.54 6.97 37.92
N SER A 26 20.76 6.86 39.00
CA SER A 26 19.40 6.31 38.91
C SER A 26 18.39 7.25 38.26
N ILE A 27 18.55 8.58 38.38
CA ILE A 27 17.70 9.56 37.68
C ILE A 27 17.99 9.58 36.16
N PHE A 28 19.23 9.30 35.75
CA PHE A 28 19.65 9.30 34.34
C PHE A 28 19.46 7.97 33.59
N PHE A 29 19.09 6.88 34.29
CA PHE A 29 18.96 5.54 33.68
C PHE A 29 17.53 4.97 33.65
N PHE A 30 16.50 5.75 34.02
CA PHE A 30 15.11 5.39 33.72
C PHE A 30 14.76 5.88 32.32
N GLU A 31 15.24 5.15 31.31
CA GLU A 31 14.69 5.26 29.96
C GLU A 31 13.28 4.64 30.03
N GLU A 32 12.24 5.46 29.80
CA GLU A 32 10.87 4.96 29.80
C GLU A 32 10.74 3.86 28.74
N PRO A 33 10.05 2.75 29.06
CA PRO A 33 9.95 1.62 28.15
C PRO A 33 9.31 2.10 26.85
N ILE A 34 9.86 1.69 25.71
CA ILE A 34 9.24 1.90 24.41
C ILE A 34 7.94 1.09 24.39
N VAL A 35 6.80 1.78 24.25
CA VAL A 35 5.46 1.18 24.23
C VAL A 35 4.87 1.26 22.83
N LYS A 36 4.06 0.27 22.48
CA LYS A 36 3.27 0.27 21.25
C LYS A 36 2.08 1.22 21.38
N HIS A 37 1.94 2.12 20.43
CA HIS A 37 0.74 2.93 20.20
C HIS A 37 0.15 2.53 18.85
N GLU A 38 -1.15 2.26 18.80
CA GLU A 38 -1.84 1.86 17.57
C GLU A 38 -3.26 2.41 17.56
N GLU A 39 -3.66 2.91 16.40
CA GLU A 39 -5.05 3.30 16.14
C GLU A 39 -5.49 2.77 14.77
N LYS A 40 -6.79 2.55 14.61
CA LYS A 40 -7.42 2.09 13.37
C LYS A 40 -8.59 2.98 12.98
N ARG A 41 -8.67 3.37 11.71
CA ARG A 41 -9.77 4.17 11.14
C ARG A 41 -10.27 3.55 9.84
N GLU A 42 -11.54 3.80 9.50
CA GLU A 42 -12.12 3.46 8.19
C GLU A 42 -11.81 4.57 7.19
N MET A 43 -11.02 4.25 6.16
CA MET A 43 -10.55 5.18 5.12
C MET A 43 -10.21 4.39 3.85
N MET A 44 -10.23 5.02 2.67
CA MET A 44 -9.87 4.37 1.40
C MET A 44 -10.63 3.05 1.12
N ASP A 45 -11.91 2.99 1.49
CA ASP A 45 -12.77 1.79 1.41
C ASP A 45 -12.20 0.56 2.15
N THR A 46 -11.45 0.77 3.23
CA THR A 46 -10.87 -0.30 4.06
C THR A 46 -10.61 0.18 5.50
N TYR A 47 -10.05 -0.70 6.34
CA TYR A 47 -9.46 -0.31 7.61
C TYR A 47 -7.98 0.01 7.42
N VAL A 48 -7.59 1.19 7.90
CA VAL A 48 -6.20 1.63 7.98
C VAL A 48 -5.75 1.59 9.43
N ALA A 49 -4.64 0.92 9.70
CA ALA A 49 -3.98 0.87 11.00
C ALA A 49 -2.64 1.61 10.94
N VAL A 50 -2.42 2.51 11.90
CA VAL A 50 -1.14 3.20 12.10
C VAL A 50 -0.58 2.74 13.43
N THR A 51 0.64 2.23 13.42
CA THR A 51 1.36 1.78 14.62
C THR A 51 2.69 2.51 14.73
N VAL A 52 3.01 2.99 15.94
CA VAL A 52 4.34 3.50 16.29
C VAL A 52 4.79 2.93 17.63
N TYR A 53 6.10 2.82 17.80
CA TYR A 53 6.72 2.49 19.08
C TYR A 53 7.41 3.73 19.65
N GLY A 54 7.03 4.14 20.85
CA GLY A 54 7.58 5.34 21.50
C GLY A 54 7.28 5.40 23.00
N ASN A 55 8.05 6.21 23.72
CA ASN A 55 7.85 6.45 25.16
C ASN A 55 6.91 7.64 25.44
N ASP A 56 6.84 8.62 24.54
CA ASP A 56 5.95 9.77 24.65
C ASP A 56 4.59 9.48 23.96
N ALA A 57 3.56 9.28 24.78
CA ALA A 57 2.21 8.98 24.30
C ALA A 57 1.55 10.17 23.58
N GLU A 58 1.81 11.41 23.98
CA GLU A 58 1.25 12.60 23.32
C GLU A 58 1.89 12.78 21.95
N LYS A 59 3.21 12.63 21.86
CA LYS A 59 3.93 12.64 20.58
C LYS A 59 3.48 11.51 19.66
N ALA A 60 3.29 10.30 20.20
CA ALA A 60 2.83 9.15 19.42
C ALA A 60 1.43 9.37 18.86
N GLN A 61 0.49 9.87 19.67
CA GLN A 61 -0.86 10.18 19.19
C GLN A 61 -0.83 11.28 18.13
N ALA A 62 -0.05 12.35 18.32
CA ALA A 62 0.08 13.41 17.33
C ALA A 62 0.62 12.92 15.99
N ALA A 63 1.57 11.97 16.00
CA ALA A 63 2.10 11.37 14.78
C ALA A 63 1.10 10.44 14.10
N ILE A 64 0.34 9.67 14.88
CA ILE A 64 -0.76 8.84 14.37
C ILE A 64 -1.82 9.72 13.69
N ASP A 65 -2.23 10.81 14.33
CA ASP A 65 -3.20 11.75 13.77
C ASP A 65 -2.69 12.38 12.48
N ALA A 66 -1.43 12.85 12.45
CA ALA A 66 -0.81 13.42 11.27
C ALA A 66 -0.70 12.42 10.10
N ALA A 67 -0.39 11.16 10.39
CA ALA A 67 -0.36 10.09 9.37
C ALA A 67 -1.75 9.85 8.78
N PHE A 68 -2.80 9.80 9.61
CA PHE A 68 -4.17 9.70 9.11
C PHE A 68 -4.61 10.93 8.30
N ASP A 69 -4.25 12.13 8.74
CA ASP A 69 -4.53 13.36 7.98
C ASP A 69 -3.88 13.31 6.59
N ARG A 70 -2.63 12.84 6.50
CA ARG A 70 -1.95 12.67 5.21
C ARG A 70 -2.65 11.64 4.32
N ILE A 71 -3.10 10.52 4.87
CA ILE A 71 -3.88 9.52 4.12
C ILE A 71 -5.19 10.13 3.59
N ALA A 72 -5.87 10.94 4.40
CA ALA A 72 -7.10 11.63 4.00
C ALA A 72 -6.86 12.62 2.84
N GLU A 73 -5.75 13.35 2.87
CA GLU A 73 -5.35 14.24 1.78
C GLU A 73 -5.15 13.48 0.46
N ILE A 74 -4.41 12.36 0.50
CA ILE A 74 -4.20 11.52 -0.69
C ILE A 74 -5.51 10.93 -1.21
N GLU A 75 -6.40 10.46 -0.32
CA GLU A 75 -7.72 9.98 -0.71
C GLU A 75 -8.55 11.08 -1.41
N MET A 76 -8.49 12.31 -0.89
CA MET A 76 -9.15 13.47 -1.50
C MET A 76 -8.57 13.89 -2.86
N ILE A 77 -7.33 13.52 -3.16
CA ILE A 77 -6.71 13.76 -4.48
C ILE A 77 -7.08 12.64 -5.47
N ALA A 78 -6.95 11.39 -5.02
CA ALA A 78 -7.01 10.21 -5.87
C ALA A 78 -8.41 9.62 -6.07
N SER A 79 -9.41 10.03 -5.29
CA SER A 79 -10.78 9.51 -5.41
C SER A 79 -11.38 9.83 -6.78
N THR A 80 -11.99 8.81 -7.41
CA THR A 80 -12.66 8.93 -8.71
C THR A 80 -14.17 9.05 -8.61
N TRP A 81 -14.71 9.12 -7.38
CA TRP A 81 -16.15 9.27 -7.11
C TRP A 81 -16.47 10.51 -6.26
N ASN A 82 -15.48 11.08 -5.57
CA ASN A 82 -15.64 12.32 -4.82
C ASN A 82 -15.55 13.54 -5.76
N ASP A 83 -16.62 14.34 -5.85
CA ASP A 83 -16.70 15.46 -6.78
C ASP A 83 -15.67 16.58 -6.57
N SER A 84 -15.08 16.63 -5.38
CA SER A 84 -14.07 17.61 -5.00
C SER A 84 -12.66 17.17 -5.39
N ALA A 85 -12.46 15.88 -5.65
CA ALA A 85 -11.16 15.29 -5.97
C ALA A 85 -10.65 15.65 -7.36
N GLU A 86 -9.34 15.69 -7.51
CA GLU A 86 -8.71 16.01 -8.80
C GLU A 86 -8.85 14.86 -9.80
N ALA A 87 -8.68 13.61 -9.36
CA ALA A 87 -8.89 12.44 -10.21
C ALA A 87 -10.35 12.34 -10.71
N TYR A 88 -11.33 12.73 -9.89
CA TYR A 88 -12.72 12.87 -10.31
C TYR A 88 -12.88 13.93 -11.41
N LYS A 89 -12.34 15.14 -11.19
CA LYS A 89 -12.40 16.22 -12.20
C LYS A 89 -11.76 15.79 -13.52
N LEU A 90 -10.62 15.10 -13.46
CA LEU A 90 -9.99 14.53 -14.65
C LEU A 90 -10.93 13.57 -15.40
N ASN A 91 -11.68 12.72 -14.69
CA ASN A 91 -12.65 11.80 -15.29
C ASN A 91 -13.87 12.47 -15.89
N ILE A 92 -14.34 13.57 -15.31
CA ILE A 92 -15.54 14.28 -15.76
C ILE A 92 -15.22 15.26 -16.89
N ASP A 93 -14.17 16.06 -16.72
CA ASP A 93 -13.82 17.15 -17.63
C ASP A 93 -12.81 16.71 -18.71
N GLY A 94 -12.10 15.61 -18.49
CA GLY A 94 -11.03 15.10 -19.36
C GLY A 94 -9.70 15.83 -19.20
N TYR A 95 -9.61 16.79 -18.27
CA TYR A 95 -8.39 17.51 -17.93
C TYR A 95 -8.43 18.07 -16.51
N VAL A 96 -7.25 18.39 -15.97
CA VAL A 96 -7.05 19.20 -14.77
C VAL A 96 -5.93 20.19 -15.08
N ASP A 97 -6.19 21.48 -14.90
CA ASP A 97 -5.18 22.55 -14.97
C ASP A 97 -4.58 22.78 -13.57
N ASP A 98 -3.28 23.08 -13.52
CA ASP A 98 -2.51 23.26 -12.28
C ASP A 98 -2.74 22.14 -11.23
N PRO A 99 -2.57 20.86 -11.61
CA PRO A 99 -2.77 19.73 -10.70
C PRO A 99 -1.82 19.78 -9.51
N SER A 100 -2.20 19.15 -8.39
CA SER A 100 -1.30 18.96 -7.26
C SER A 100 -0.04 18.18 -7.68
N PRO A 101 1.12 18.47 -7.04
CA PRO A 101 2.33 17.69 -7.24
C PRO A 101 2.11 16.19 -6.99
N GLU A 102 1.27 15.84 -6.02
CA GLU A 102 0.90 14.47 -5.68
C GLU A 102 0.14 13.78 -6.82
N LEU A 103 -0.86 14.44 -7.43
CA LEU A 103 -1.55 13.85 -8.57
C LEU A 103 -0.58 13.63 -9.74
N VAL A 104 0.32 14.58 -10.00
CA VAL A 104 1.35 14.44 -11.03
C VAL A 104 2.23 13.23 -10.74
N ASP A 105 2.75 13.09 -9.52
CA ASP A 105 3.63 11.97 -9.13
C ASP A 105 2.91 10.61 -9.22
N ILE A 106 1.67 10.50 -8.72
CA ILE A 106 0.86 9.27 -8.84
C ILE A 106 0.69 8.88 -10.31
N MET A 107 0.38 9.84 -11.18
CA MET A 107 0.14 9.59 -12.61
C MET A 107 1.43 9.23 -13.36
N GLU A 108 2.56 9.87 -13.04
CA GLU A 108 3.87 9.53 -13.60
C GLU A 108 4.32 8.13 -13.17
N ARG A 109 4.11 7.77 -11.90
CA ARG A 109 4.37 6.41 -11.39
C ARG A 109 3.47 5.38 -12.07
N ALA A 110 2.18 5.66 -12.22
CA ALA A 110 1.27 4.79 -12.94
C ALA A 110 1.75 4.52 -14.38
N LYS A 111 2.26 5.56 -15.07
CA LYS A 111 2.85 5.42 -16.40
C LYS A 111 4.13 4.59 -16.38
N TYR A 112 4.98 4.73 -15.37
CA TYR A 112 6.14 3.84 -15.21
C TYR A 112 5.72 2.37 -15.07
N TYR A 113 4.74 2.06 -14.23
CA TYR A 113 4.23 0.70 -14.05
C TYR A 113 3.57 0.14 -15.30
N TYR A 114 2.86 0.99 -16.05
CA TYR A 114 2.33 0.64 -17.36
C TYR A 114 3.42 0.12 -18.29
N GLU A 115 4.54 0.84 -18.43
CA GLU A 115 5.65 0.44 -19.30
C GLU A 115 6.32 -0.86 -18.83
N ILE A 116 6.73 -0.96 -17.56
CA ILE A 116 7.49 -2.12 -17.07
C ILE A 116 6.66 -3.39 -16.98
N SER A 117 5.34 -3.27 -16.85
CA SER A 117 4.41 -4.41 -16.79
C SER A 117 4.00 -4.94 -18.16
N ASN A 118 4.55 -4.38 -19.25
CA ASN A 118 4.06 -4.65 -20.61
C ASN A 118 2.55 -4.35 -20.72
N HIS A 119 2.17 -3.20 -20.18
CA HIS A 119 0.84 -2.58 -20.23
C HIS A 119 -0.26 -3.36 -19.49
N THR A 120 0.08 -4.27 -18.56
CA THR A 120 -0.92 -4.99 -17.78
C THR A 120 -1.41 -4.21 -16.56
N PHE A 121 -0.56 -3.34 -16.00
CA PHE A 121 -0.98 -2.30 -15.08
C PHE A 121 -1.39 -1.07 -15.86
N ASP A 122 -2.69 -0.75 -15.91
CA ASP A 122 -3.18 0.41 -16.65
C ASP A 122 -4.27 1.11 -15.84
N ILE A 123 -4.03 2.35 -15.45
CA ILE A 123 -5.01 3.15 -14.71
C ILE A 123 -6.19 3.60 -15.57
N THR A 124 -6.13 3.49 -16.89
CA THR A 124 -7.20 3.91 -17.80
C THR A 124 -8.30 2.87 -18.00
N ILE A 125 -8.31 1.79 -17.22
CA ILE A 125 -9.28 0.68 -17.35
C ILE A 125 -10.70 1.04 -16.88
N GLN A 126 -10.93 2.23 -16.33
CA GLN A 126 -12.25 2.61 -15.79
C GLN A 126 -13.40 2.48 -16.81
N PRO A 127 -13.29 2.83 -18.11
CA PRO A 127 -14.35 2.59 -19.08
C PRO A 127 -14.70 1.11 -19.25
N LEU A 128 -13.71 0.20 -19.12
CA LEU A 128 -13.98 -1.23 -19.09
C LEU A 128 -14.68 -1.63 -17.78
N LEU A 129 -14.29 -1.05 -16.63
CA LEU A 129 -14.88 -1.38 -15.33
C LEU A 129 -16.35 -0.97 -15.29
N ASP A 130 -16.68 0.17 -15.92
CA ASP A 130 -18.03 0.68 -16.05
C ASP A 130 -18.95 -0.32 -16.80
N LEU A 131 -18.43 -1.08 -17.77
CA LEU A 131 -19.19 -2.14 -18.46
C LEU A 131 -19.58 -3.26 -17.49
N TRP A 132 -18.66 -3.67 -16.62
CA TRP A 132 -18.84 -4.79 -15.70
C TRP A 132 -19.51 -4.41 -14.39
N THR A 133 -19.70 -3.12 -14.12
CA THR A 133 -20.34 -2.62 -12.91
C THR A 133 -21.84 -2.90 -12.95
N TYR A 134 -22.43 -3.27 -11.80
CA TYR A 134 -23.87 -3.49 -11.67
C TYR A 134 -24.67 -2.24 -12.01
N GLN A 135 -25.71 -2.40 -12.83
CA GLN A 135 -26.63 -1.32 -13.20
C GLN A 135 -28.06 -1.67 -12.77
N PRO A 136 -28.69 -0.93 -11.84
CA PRO A 136 -30.01 -1.31 -11.31
C PRO A 136 -31.15 -1.27 -12.33
N ASP A 137 -31.03 -0.43 -13.37
CA ASP A 137 -32.12 -0.11 -14.30
C ASP A 137 -32.00 -0.76 -15.69
N VAL A 138 -31.16 -1.78 -15.84
CA VAL A 138 -31.00 -2.51 -17.12
C VAL A 138 -31.74 -3.85 -17.12
N ALA A 139 -32.31 -4.20 -18.28
CA ALA A 139 -33.02 -5.47 -18.44
C ALA A 139 -32.12 -6.71 -18.35
N LYS A 140 -30.83 -6.54 -18.67
CA LYS A 140 -29.77 -7.54 -18.55
C LYS A 140 -28.47 -6.85 -18.17
N GLN A 141 -27.80 -7.38 -17.17
CA GLN A 141 -26.45 -6.97 -16.80
C GLN A 141 -25.46 -7.39 -17.89
N PHE A 142 -24.31 -6.73 -17.94
CA PHE A 142 -23.30 -7.02 -18.97
C PHE A 142 -22.80 -8.47 -18.92
N TRP A 143 -22.68 -9.04 -17.71
CA TRP A 143 -22.30 -10.44 -17.50
C TRP A 143 -23.36 -11.47 -17.90
N GLU A 144 -24.59 -11.03 -18.19
CA GLU A 144 -25.67 -11.89 -18.69
C GLU A 144 -25.77 -11.90 -20.22
N LEU A 145 -24.96 -11.09 -20.91
CA LEU A 145 -24.87 -11.07 -22.35
C LEU A 145 -24.07 -12.26 -22.87
N ASP A 146 -24.32 -12.66 -24.12
CA ASP A 146 -23.47 -13.65 -24.77
C ASP A 146 -22.09 -13.06 -25.13
N TYR A 147 -21.12 -13.95 -25.36
CA TYR A 147 -19.75 -13.57 -25.68
C TYR A 147 -19.64 -12.63 -26.88
N VAL A 148 -20.52 -12.76 -27.88
CA VAL A 148 -20.48 -11.93 -29.10
C VAL A 148 -20.82 -10.48 -28.76
N ASN A 149 -21.88 -10.26 -27.99
CA ASN A 149 -22.29 -8.92 -27.56
C ASN A 149 -21.31 -8.31 -26.56
N GLN A 150 -20.76 -9.12 -25.65
CA GLN A 150 -19.70 -8.64 -24.73
C GLN A 150 -18.46 -8.20 -25.50
N SER A 151 -17.99 -9.04 -26.43
CA SER A 151 -16.81 -8.74 -27.24
C SER A 151 -16.99 -7.50 -28.10
N ALA A 152 -18.19 -7.27 -28.64
CA ALA A 152 -18.49 -6.06 -29.41
C ALA A 152 -18.36 -4.79 -28.54
N ALA A 153 -19.00 -4.76 -27.36
CA ALA A 153 -18.93 -3.62 -26.46
C ALA A 153 -17.51 -3.36 -25.92
N ILE A 154 -16.77 -4.43 -25.59
CA ILE A 154 -15.36 -4.33 -25.17
C ILE A 154 -14.52 -3.75 -26.30
N ASN A 155 -14.67 -4.24 -27.54
CA ASN A 155 -13.93 -3.74 -28.69
C ASN A 155 -14.22 -2.27 -28.98
N ASP A 156 -15.47 -1.82 -28.78
CA ASP A 156 -15.85 -0.41 -28.92
C ASP A 156 -15.23 0.48 -27.81
N THR A 157 -14.96 -0.11 -26.65
CA THR A 157 -14.37 0.58 -25.49
C THR A 157 -12.84 0.60 -25.52
N MET A 158 -12.21 -0.43 -26.11
CA MET A 158 -10.77 -0.64 -26.15
C MET A 158 -9.94 0.54 -26.69
N PRO A 159 -10.42 1.35 -27.67
CA PRO A 159 -9.72 2.55 -28.08
C PRO A 159 -9.40 3.51 -26.92
N LEU A 160 -10.23 3.56 -25.88
CA LEU A 160 -10.09 4.44 -24.72
C LEU A 160 -9.00 3.99 -23.73
N ILE A 161 -8.43 2.80 -23.89
CA ILE A 161 -7.53 2.17 -22.91
C ILE A 161 -6.06 2.34 -23.34
N GLY A 162 -5.23 2.82 -22.43
CA GLY A 162 -3.79 3.04 -22.59
C GLY A 162 -3.30 4.27 -21.84
N CYS A 163 -2.39 4.11 -20.89
CA CYS A 163 -1.73 5.23 -20.20
C CYS A 163 -0.88 6.11 -21.14
N ASP A 164 -0.46 5.59 -22.28
CA ASP A 164 0.23 6.32 -23.35
C ASP A 164 -0.61 7.46 -23.95
N LYS A 165 -1.94 7.39 -23.78
CA LYS A 165 -2.93 8.38 -24.24
C LYS A 165 -3.22 9.49 -23.22
N ILE A 166 -2.48 9.54 -22.12
CA ILE A 166 -2.54 10.62 -21.13
C ILE A 166 -1.31 11.53 -21.31
N VAL A 167 -1.56 12.83 -21.37
CA VAL A 167 -0.50 13.83 -21.29
C VAL A 167 -0.44 14.36 -19.86
N ILE A 168 0.74 14.26 -19.25
CA ILE A 168 1.00 14.60 -17.85
C ILE A 168 2.05 15.70 -17.82
N SER A 169 1.76 16.79 -17.11
CA SER A 169 2.71 17.87 -16.85
C SER A 169 2.31 18.63 -15.58
N PRO A 170 3.24 19.37 -14.94
CA PRO A 170 2.92 20.18 -13.76
C PRO A 170 1.88 21.28 -14.01
N SER A 171 1.71 21.74 -15.25
CA SER A 171 0.72 22.76 -15.59
C SER A 171 -0.65 22.18 -15.96
N ARG A 172 -0.69 20.93 -16.44
CA ARG A 172 -1.91 20.32 -16.96
C ARG A 172 -1.77 18.82 -17.14
N ILE A 173 -2.81 18.09 -16.74
CA ILE A 173 -3.04 16.68 -17.11
C ILE A 173 -4.28 16.63 -18.01
N TYR A 174 -4.24 15.86 -19.10
CA TYR A 174 -5.42 15.67 -19.94
C TYR A 174 -5.41 14.36 -20.74
N PHE A 175 -6.61 13.91 -21.09
CA PHE A 175 -6.82 12.77 -21.97
C PHE A 175 -6.74 13.19 -23.44
N THR A 176 -6.08 12.36 -24.26
CA THR A 176 -6.00 12.59 -25.71
C THR A 176 -7.27 12.19 -26.46
N MET A 177 -8.21 11.49 -25.80
CA MET A 177 -9.47 11.06 -26.38
C MET A 177 -10.65 11.29 -25.44
N LEU A 178 -11.78 11.71 -26.03
CA LEU A 178 -13.04 11.87 -25.31
C LEU A 178 -13.57 10.50 -24.84
N GLY A 179 -14.03 10.43 -23.59
CA GLY A 179 -14.59 9.21 -22.99
C GLY A 179 -13.58 8.37 -22.21
N MET A 180 -12.29 8.71 -22.27
CA MET A 180 -11.30 8.14 -21.36
C MET A 180 -11.65 8.47 -19.90
N LYS A 181 -11.33 7.54 -19.01
CA LYS A 181 -11.43 7.69 -17.56
C LYS A 181 -10.30 6.90 -16.90
N ILE A 182 -9.87 7.33 -15.74
CA ILE A 182 -8.90 6.65 -14.90
C ILE A 182 -9.52 6.06 -13.64
N THR A 183 -8.86 5.06 -13.10
CA THR A 183 -8.99 4.53 -11.74
C THR A 183 -7.60 4.47 -11.12
N LEU A 184 -7.49 4.83 -9.84
CA LEU A 184 -6.22 4.80 -9.11
C LEU A 184 -6.20 3.71 -8.02
N GLY A 185 -7.17 2.79 -8.04
CA GLY A 185 -7.35 1.78 -6.99
C GLY A 185 -6.19 0.80 -6.81
N GLY A 186 -5.33 0.62 -7.82
CA GLY A 186 -4.15 -0.25 -7.77
C GLY A 186 -2.82 0.47 -7.50
N ILE A 187 -2.87 1.74 -7.07
CA ILE A 187 -1.65 2.51 -6.74
C ILE A 187 -1.87 3.52 -5.60
N ALA A 188 -3.07 4.08 -5.47
CA ALA A 188 -3.35 5.15 -4.51
C ALA A 188 -3.19 4.71 -3.05
N LYS A 189 -3.53 3.45 -2.72
CA LYS A 189 -3.36 2.93 -1.36
C LYS A 189 -1.88 2.81 -1.01
N GLY A 190 -1.10 2.17 -1.88
CA GLY A 190 0.35 2.11 -1.72
C GLY A 190 0.99 3.50 -1.58
N TYR A 191 0.53 4.47 -2.37
CA TYR A 191 1.00 5.87 -2.27
C TYR A 191 0.67 6.51 -0.93
N ALA A 192 -0.58 6.40 -0.46
CA ALA A 192 -1.00 6.95 0.82
C ALA A 192 -0.24 6.31 2.00
N VAL A 193 0.02 5.00 1.91
CA VAL A 193 0.79 4.24 2.90
C VAL A 193 2.23 4.75 2.99
N ASP A 194 2.88 4.97 1.84
CA ASP A 194 4.25 5.49 1.81
C ASP A 194 4.33 6.93 2.35
N GLU A 195 3.43 7.81 1.92
CA GLU A 195 3.37 9.20 2.38
C GLU A 195 3.11 9.30 3.88
N ALA A 196 2.23 8.44 4.42
CA ALA A 196 1.98 8.37 5.85
C ALA A 196 3.21 7.87 6.63
N LEU A 197 3.98 6.92 6.08
CA LEU A 197 5.20 6.44 6.70
C LEU A 197 6.27 7.54 6.76
N VAL A 198 6.40 8.35 5.70
CA VAL A 198 7.28 9.54 5.67
C VAL A 198 6.92 10.52 6.79
N VAL A 199 5.62 10.78 7.02
CA VAL A 199 5.18 11.65 8.14
C VAL A 199 5.65 11.10 9.49
N LEU A 200 5.57 9.79 9.72
CA LEU A 200 6.06 9.19 10.96
C LEU A 200 7.57 9.36 11.14
N GLU A 201 8.33 9.14 10.06
CA GLU A 201 9.80 9.32 10.04
C GLU A 201 10.18 10.77 10.33
N GLU A 202 9.53 11.75 9.67
CA GLU A 202 9.78 13.18 9.87
C GLU A 202 9.43 13.66 11.28
N MET A 203 8.46 13.02 11.92
CA MET A 203 8.12 13.26 13.32
C MET A 203 9.08 12.54 14.30
N GLY A 204 10.09 11.85 13.78
CA GLY A 204 11.20 11.27 14.54
C GLY A 204 10.82 9.97 15.25
N PHE A 205 10.02 9.13 14.58
CA PHE A 205 9.84 7.73 14.97
C PHE A 205 10.76 6.85 14.12
N ASP A 206 11.45 5.91 14.74
CA ASP A 206 12.33 4.95 14.04
C ASP A 206 11.64 3.59 13.80
N ASN A 207 10.48 3.37 14.44
CA ASN A 207 9.76 2.10 14.45
C ASN A 207 8.27 2.35 14.22
N GLY A 208 7.84 2.14 12.98
CA GLY A 208 6.48 2.44 12.52
C GLY A 208 5.95 1.37 11.57
N LEU A 209 4.62 1.27 11.49
CA LEU A 209 3.94 0.44 10.51
C LEU A 209 2.62 1.10 10.12
N ILE A 210 2.41 1.22 8.82
CA ILE A 210 1.12 1.58 8.23
C ILE A 210 0.56 0.33 7.55
N ASN A 211 -0.72 0.02 7.76
CA ASN A 211 -1.43 -1.07 7.08
C ASN A 211 -2.78 -0.58 6.58
N ALA A 212 -2.94 -0.46 5.27
CA ALA A 212 -4.21 -0.13 4.61
C ALA A 212 -4.76 -1.37 3.90
N GLY A 213 -5.65 -2.12 4.57
CA GLY A 213 -6.32 -3.27 3.97
C GLY A 213 -5.38 -4.38 3.47
N GLY A 214 -4.21 -4.55 4.08
CA GLY A 214 -3.20 -5.53 3.66
C GLY A 214 -2.03 -4.93 2.87
N ASP A 215 -2.13 -3.67 2.44
CA ASP A 215 -1.01 -2.92 1.89
C ASP A 215 -0.24 -2.28 3.03
N ILE A 216 0.97 -2.77 3.27
CA ILE A 216 1.76 -2.54 4.47
C ILE A 216 3.07 -1.88 4.08
N SER A 217 3.51 -0.91 4.88
CA SER A 217 4.89 -0.40 4.84
C SER A 217 5.40 -0.22 6.27
N THR A 218 6.66 -0.56 6.48
CA THR A 218 7.29 -0.58 7.81
C THR A 218 8.50 0.31 7.85
N LEU A 219 8.65 1.04 8.95
CA LEU A 219 9.83 1.80 9.31
C LEU A 219 10.56 1.07 10.44
N GLY A 220 11.83 0.76 10.23
CA GLY A 220 12.67 -0.05 11.10
C GLY A 220 12.07 -1.42 11.43
N SER A 221 12.40 -1.94 12.61
CA SER A 221 11.87 -3.18 13.18
C SER A 221 10.94 -2.88 14.37
N LYS A 222 10.31 -3.90 14.95
CA LYS A 222 9.81 -3.75 16.32
C LYS A 222 11.02 -3.71 17.28
N PRO A 223 10.89 -3.15 18.49
CA PRO A 223 12.00 -3.05 19.44
C PRO A 223 12.70 -4.38 19.80
N SER A 224 12.06 -5.53 19.56
CA SER A 224 12.58 -6.85 19.91
C SER A 224 12.48 -7.92 18.81
N SER A 225 11.97 -7.56 17.62
CA SER A 225 11.75 -8.51 16.51
C SER A 225 11.40 -7.77 15.21
N SER A 226 11.46 -8.46 14.07
CA SER A 226 10.96 -7.94 12.81
C SER A 226 9.44 -7.77 12.83
N TRP A 227 8.91 -6.98 11.90
CA TRP A 227 7.48 -6.95 11.65
C TRP A 227 7.05 -8.27 11.00
N ILE A 228 5.96 -8.85 11.47
CA ILE A 228 5.45 -10.11 10.92
C ILE A 228 4.22 -9.79 10.10
N VAL A 229 4.33 -9.96 8.80
CA VAL A 229 3.22 -9.84 7.84
C VAL A 229 2.74 -11.24 7.53
N ALA A 230 1.45 -11.51 7.72
CA ALA A 230 0.86 -12.80 7.45
C ALA A 230 -0.03 -12.72 6.21
N MET A 231 0.14 -13.66 5.28
CA MET A 231 -0.72 -13.81 4.13
C MET A 231 -1.91 -14.68 4.50
N GLU A 232 -3.12 -14.17 4.31
CA GLU A 232 -4.35 -14.94 4.45
C GLU A 232 -4.43 -16.03 3.38
N ASN A 233 -5.02 -17.17 3.72
CA ASN A 233 -5.34 -18.20 2.75
C ASN A 233 -6.59 -17.75 1.95
N PRO A 234 -6.51 -17.62 0.61
CA PRO A 234 -7.66 -17.23 -0.22
C PRO A 234 -8.88 -18.16 -0.12
N GLU A 235 -8.68 -19.43 0.25
CA GLU A 235 -9.77 -20.40 0.43
C GLU A 235 -10.41 -20.36 1.82
N ASP A 236 -9.65 -19.93 2.83
CA ASP A 236 -10.08 -19.82 4.22
C ASP A 236 -9.34 -18.67 4.90
N THR A 237 -9.95 -17.48 4.91
CA THR A 237 -9.34 -16.26 5.47
C THR A 237 -9.10 -16.34 6.98
N THR A 238 -9.54 -17.40 7.66
CA THR A 238 -9.18 -17.66 9.07
C THR A 238 -7.80 -18.29 9.25
N GLN A 239 -7.18 -18.75 8.15
CA GLN A 239 -5.86 -19.36 8.13
C GLN A 239 -4.85 -18.49 7.39
N PHE A 240 -3.57 -18.62 7.77
CA PHE A 240 -2.48 -17.97 7.08
C PHE A 240 -1.70 -18.99 6.26
N ILE A 241 -1.41 -18.66 5.00
CA ILE A 241 -0.65 -19.54 4.09
C ILE A 241 0.86 -19.30 4.19
N ALA A 242 1.28 -18.07 4.51
CA ALA A 242 2.68 -17.68 4.67
C ALA A 242 2.81 -16.58 5.72
N LYS A 243 4.01 -16.45 6.29
CA LYS A 243 4.40 -15.34 7.17
C LYS A 243 5.76 -14.85 6.74
N PHE A 244 5.90 -13.52 6.71
CA PHE A 244 7.14 -12.85 6.37
C PHE A 244 7.61 -11.96 7.51
N GLY A 245 8.88 -12.07 7.86
CA GLY A 245 9.60 -11.13 8.69
C GLY A 245 10.13 -9.99 7.82
N VAL A 246 9.71 -8.77 8.10
CA VAL A 246 10.10 -7.58 7.32
C VAL A 246 10.58 -6.44 8.22
N GLU A 247 11.56 -5.70 7.72
CA GLU A 247 12.16 -4.50 8.32
C GLU A 247 12.51 -3.55 7.18
N ASP A 248 12.06 -2.29 7.25
CA ASP A 248 12.24 -1.30 6.16
C ASP A 248 11.77 -1.83 4.78
N LYS A 249 10.63 -2.53 4.78
CA LYS A 249 9.98 -3.04 3.55
C LYS A 249 8.50 -2.74 3.54
N ALA A 250 7.95 -2.84 2.33
CA ALA A 250 6.53 -2.85 2.07
C ALA A 250 6.08 -4.21 1.54
N VAL A 251 4.82 -4.55 1.84
CA VAL A 251 4.14 -5.76 1.36
C VAL A 251 2.76 -5.37 0.89
N ALA A 252 2.39 -5.73 -0.34
CA ALA A 252 1.03 -5.53 -0.84
C ALA A 252 0.53 -6.81 -1.49
N THR A 253 -0.79 -7.02 -1.45
CA THR A 253 -1.43 -8.24 -1.97
C THR A 253 -2.61 -7.92 -2.85
N SER A 254 -2.53 -8.36 -4.11
CA SER A 254 -3.65 -8.33 -5.05
C SER A 254 -4.32 -9.69 -5.11
N GLY A 255 -5.63 -9.73 -4.88
CA GLY A 255 -6.40 -10.96 -4.85
C GLY A 255 -7.81 -10.78 -5.40
N ASN A 256 -8.34 -11.82 -6.03
CA ASN A 256 -9.72 -11.79 -6.51
C ASN A 256 -10.75 -12.13 -5.43
N TYR A 257 -10.34 -12.53 -4.22
CA TYR A 257 -11.23 -12.94 -3.12
C TYR A 257 -11.77 -11.79 -2.25
N VAL A 258 -11.26 -10.56 -2.42
CA VAL A 258 -11.60 -9.42 -1.55
C VAL A 258 -12.72 -8.55 -2.11
N ARG A 259 -12.77 -8.35 -3.44
CA ARG A 259 -13.80 -7.51 -4.10
C ARG A 259 -14.25 -8.12 -5.43
N PHE A 260 -15.54 -8.42 -5.52
CA PHE A 260 -16.21 -8.91 -6.72
C PHE A 260 -17.30 -7.93 -7.16
N TYR A 261 -17.43 -7.71 -8.47
CA TYR A 261 -18.65 -7.14 -9.03
C TYR A 261 -19.78 -8.16 -9.02
N ASN A 262 -19.44 -9.44 -9.23
CA ASN A 262 -20.37 -10.54 -9.11
C ASN A 262 -19.64 -11.84 -8.77
N GLU A 263 -19.86 -12.36 -7.56
CA GLU A 263 -19.26 -13.62 -7.09
C GLU A 263 -19.75 -14.84 -7.89
N SER A 264 -21.04 -14.90 -8.24
CA SER A 264 -21.62 -16.03 -9.01
C SER A 264 -21.06 -16.12 -10.43
N ALA A 265 -20.70 -14.98 -11.01
CA ALA A 265 -20.07 -14.89 -12.32
C ALA A 265 -18.53 -14.84 -12.26
N LYS A 266 -17.93 -14.87 -11.05
CA LYS A 266 -16.48 -14.73 -10.80
C LYS A 266 -15.86 -13.48 -11.44
N ILE A 267 -16.57 -12.35 -11.39
CA ILE A 267 -16.10 -11.09 -11.96
C ILE A 267 -15.44 -10.28 -10.85
N GLY A 268 -14.11 -10.23 -10.88
CA GLY A 268 -13.31 -9.41 -9.99
C GLY A 268 -13.14 -7.98 -10.49
N HIS A 269 -12.59 -7.13 -9.62
CA HIS A 269 -12.23 -5.74 -9.93
C HIS A 269 -10.88 -5.60 -10.66
N ILE A 270 -10.08 -6.67 -10.73
CA ILE A 270 -8.81 -6.69 -11.48
C ILE A 270 -9.07 -7.21 -12.89
N MET A 271 -8.98 -6.33 -13.89
CA MET A 271 -9.21 -6.67 -15.29
C MET A 271 -7.92 -6.71 -16.10
N ASP A 272 -7.92 -7.51 -17.15
CA ASP A 272 -6.86 -7.52 -18.15
C ASP A 272 -7.15 -6.43 -19.21
N PRO A 273 -6.37 -5.34 -19.27
CA PRO A 273 -6.59 -4.25 -20.22
C PRO A 273 -6.43 -4.68 -21.68
N ARG A 274 -5.82 -5.84 -21.95
CA ARG A 274 -5.63 -6.37 -23.32
C ARG A 274 -6.88 -7.07 -23.84
N THR A 275 -7.73 -7.57 -22.93
CA THR A 275 -8.89 -8.39 -23.28
C THR A 275 -10.21 -7.76 -22.87
N GLY A 276 -10.20 -6.86 -21.89
CA GLY A 276 -11.41 -6.27 -21.30
C GLY A 276 -12.19 -7.19 -20.37
N PHE A 277 -11.64 -8.37 -20.02
CA PHE A 277 -12.25 -9.32 -19.09
C PHE A 277 -11.50 -9.34 -17.75
N SER A 278 -12.18 -9.79 -16.68
CA SER A 278 -11.57 -10.03 -15.36
C SER A 278 -10.39 -11.00 -15.48
N SER A 279 -9.27 -10.68 -14.85
CA SER A 279 -8.15 -11.64 -14.73
C SER A 279 -8.53 -12.79 -13.80
N ASN A 280 -8.18 -14.00 -14.19
CA ASN A 280 -8.49 -15.23 -13.43
C ASN A 280 -7.33 -16.22 -13.40
N MET A 281 -6.12 -15.79 -13.78
CA MET A 281 -4.93 -16.66 -13.83
C MET A 281 -4.33 -16.90 -12.44
N CYS A 282 -4.57 -15.99 -11.50
CA CYS A 282 -4.10 -16.02 -10.12
C CYS A 282 -5.29 -15.91 -9.15
N TRP A 283 -5.12 -16.47 -7.95
CA TRP A 283 -5.99 -16.21 -6.80
C TRP A 283 -5.43 -15.07 -5.95
N SER A 284 -4.11 -15.06 -5.77
CA SER A 284 -3.40 -14.06 -4.99
C SER A 284 -2.00 -13.83 -5.55
N VAL A 285 -1.55 -12.59 -5.45
CA VAL A 285 -0.17 -12.17 -5.72
C VAL A 285 0.25 -11.25 -4.58
N THR A 286 1.30 -11.63 -3.88
CA THR A 286 1.93 -10.79 -2.86
C THR A 286 3.31 -10.36 -3.32
N ILE A 287 3.60 -9.07 -3.19
CA ILE A 287 4.89 -8.47 -3.53
C ILE A 287 5.52 -7.89 -2.27
N ILE A 288 6.81 -8.13 -2.07
CA ILE A 288 7.65 -7.54 -1.03
C ILE A 288 8.72 -6.69 -1.70
N THR A 289 8.81 -5.41 -1.35
CA THR A 289 9.79 -4.46 -1.92
C THR A 289 10.05 -3.29 -0.98
N ASP A 290 10.75 -2.25 -1.45
CA ASP A 290 11.21 -1.13 -0.62
C ASP A 290 10.13 -0.08 -0.32
N ASN A 291 9.05 -0.01 -1.10
CA ASN A 291 7.92 0.92 -0.86
C ASN A 291 6.59 0.35 -1.34
N CYS A 292 5.50 0.79 -0.72
CA CYS A 292 4.17 0.23 -0.88
C CYS A 292 3.53 0.60 -2.21
N THR A 293 3.83 1.77 -2.76
CA THR A 293 3.41 2.17 -4.11
C THR A 293 3.89 1.16 -5.16
N HIS A 294 5.16 0.72 -5.03
CA HIS A 294 5.74 -0.29 -5.91
C HIS A 294 5.12 -1.66 -5.68
N ALA A 295 4.91 -2.05 -4.42
CA ALA A 295 4.26 -3.31 -4.09
C ALA A 295 2.83 -3.40 -4.65
N ASP A 296 1.99 -2.38 -4.45
CA ASP A 296 0.57 -2.34 -4.84
C ASP A 296 0.42 -2.43 -6.38
N ALA A 297 1.16 -1.58 -7.10
CA ALA A 297 1.13 -1.56 -8.55
C ALA A 297 1.67 -2.85 -9.17
N LEU A 298 2.78 -3.40 -8.66
CA LEU A 298 3.32 -4.67 -9.15
C LEU A 298 2.42 -5.85 -8.81
N ALA A 299 1.81 -5.89 -7.62
CA ALA A 299 0.88 -6.96 -7.27
C ALA A 299 -0.28 -7.02 -8.27
N THR A 300 -0.83 -5.88 -8.65
CA THR A 300 -1.87 -5.77 -9.68
C THR A 300 -1.32 -6.20 -11.06
N ALA A 301 -0.15 -5.68 -11.46
CA ALA A 301 0.49 -5.98 -12.75
C ALA A 301 0.73 -7.50 -12.95
N VAL A 302 1.32 -8.13 -11.94
CA VAL A 302 1.69 -9.55 -11.90
C VAL A 302 0.44 -10.42 -11.87
N PHE A 303 -0.61 -10.01 -11.15
CA PHE A 303 -1.91 -10.70 -11.14
C PHE A 303 -2.52 -10.80 -12.54
N VAL A 304 -2.34 -9.78 -13.37
CA VAL A 304 -2.82 -9.75 -14.77
C VAL A 304 -1.85 -10.46 -15.73
N LEU A 305 -0.55 -10.39 -15.50
CA LEU A 305 0.45 -11.13 -16.30
C LEU A 305 0.33 -12.65 -16.14
N GLY A 306 -0.14 -13.10 -14.98
CA GLY A 306 -0.23 -14.51 -14.61
C GLY A 306 1.11 -15.06 -14.08
N PRO A 307 1.12 -16.31 -13.58
CA PRO A 307 2.22 -16.82 -12.76
C PRO A 307 3.57 -16.84 -13.49
N GLN A 308 3.61 -17.26 -14.75
CA GLN A 308 4.86 -17.41 -15.49
C GLN A 308 5.51 -16.05 -15.84
N HIS A 309 4.78 -15.17 -16.51
CA HIS A 309 5.32 -13.86 -16.90
C HIS A 309 5.42 -12.91 -15.71
N GLY A 310 4.52 -13.05 -14.73
CA GLY A 310 4.56 -12.32 -13.48
C GLY A 310 5.83 -12.63 -12.68
N MET A 311 6.18 -13.92 -12.54
CA MET A 311 7.44 -14.31 -11.88
C MET A 311 8.67 -13.81 -12.64
N GLN A 312 8.65 -13.84 -13.98
CA GLN A 312 9.74 -13.26 -14.79
C GLN A 312 9.91 -11.76 -14.56
N LEU A 313 8.82 -11.01 -14.40
CA LEU A 313 8.87 -9.60 -14.07
C LEU A 313 9.49 -9.38 -12.69
N ILE A 314 9.02 -10.12 -11.67
CA ILE A 314 9.57 -10.06 -10.31
C ILE A 314 11.09 -10.30 -10.32
N GLU A 315 11.55 -11.39 -10.91
CA GLU A 315 12.97 -11.76 -10.99
C GLU A 315 13.83 -10.78 -11.80
N SER A 316 13.21 -9.93 -12.63
CA SER A 316 13.91 -8.93 -13.43
C SER A 316 14.15 -7.62 -12.68
N LEU A 317 13.42 -7.39 -11.58
CA LEU A 317 13.45 -6.14 -10.83
C LEU A 317 14.32 -6.30 -9.58
N PRO A 318 15.22 -5.33 -9.30
CA PRO A 318 16.02 -5.36 -8.09
C PRO A 318 15.14 -5.12 -6.86
N CYS A 319 15.45 -5.78 -5.75
CA CYS A 319 14.75 -5.60 -4.47
C CYS A 319 13.23 -5.86 -4.54
N VAL A 320 12.80 -6.78 -5.42
CA VAL A 320 11.41 -7.22 -5.51
C VAL A 320 11.38 -8.73 -5.34
N GLU A 321 10.65 -9.18 -4.33
CA GLU A 321 10.32 -10.59 -4.14
C GLU A 321 8.80 -10.76 -4.18
N GLY A 322 8.32 -11.97 -4.43
CA GLY A 322 6.90 -12.23 -4.44
C GLY A 322 6.51 -13.69 -4.36
N LEU A 323 5.23 -13.88 -4.01
CA LEU A 323 4.56 -15.17 -3.94
C LEU A 323 3.28 -15.08 -4.77
N ILE A 324 3.12 -16.00 -5.72
CA ILE A 324 1.95 -16.11 -6.58
C ILE A 324 1.23 -17.42 -6.27
N ILE A 325 -0.06 -17.33 -5.96
CA ILE A 325 -0.97 -18.48 -5.89
C ILE A 325 -1.75 -18.48 -7.20
N ASP A 326 -1.48 -19.44 -8.06
CA ASP A 326 -2.17 -19.55 -9.34
C ASP A 326 -3.62 -20.06 -9.19
N SER A 327 -4.39 -19.96 -10.28
CA SER A 327 -5.79 -20.40 -10.32
C SER A 327 -6.04 -21.89 -10.03
N SER A 328 -4.98 -22.70 -10.02
CA SER A 328 -5.01 -24.12 -9.69
C SER A 328 -4.52 -24.40 -8.25
N GLY A 329 -4.20 -23.35 -7.48
CA GLY A 329 -3.69 -23.43 -6.11
C GLY A 329 -2.19 -23.74 -6.02
N ASN A 330 -1.44 -23.72 -7.11
CA ASN A 330 0.02 -23.90 -7.02
C ASN A 330 0.67 -22.60 -6.54
N ILE A 331 1.66 -22.75 -5.66
CA ILE A 331 2.46 -21.66 -5.13
C ILE A 331 3.73 -21.51 -5.99
N HIS A 332 4.00 -20.29 -6.42
CA HIS A 332 5.22 -19.89 -7.13
C HIS A 332 5.91 -18.81 -6.31
N GLU A 333 7.19 -18.99 -6.01
CA GLU A 333 7.98 -18.09 -5.17
C GLU A 333 9.17 -17.56 -5.96
N SER A 334 9.52 -16.30 -5.77
CA SER A 334 10.75 -15.72 -6.30
C SER A 334 11.98 -16.23 -5.55
N SER A 335 13.13 -16.10 -6.20
CA SER A 335 14.39 -16.71 -5.76
C SER A 335 14.92 -16.19 -4.43
N GLY A 336 14.63 -14.93 -4.06
CA GLY A 336 15.04 -14.32 -2.79
C GLY A 336 13.96 -14.32 -1.70
N LEU A 337 12.76 -14.86 -1.97
CA LEU A 337 11.66 -14.85 -1.00
C LEU A 337 12.01 -15.59 0.31
N GLU A 338 12.90 -16.58 0.25
CA GLU A 338 13.36 -17.34 1.41
C GLU A 338 13.97 -16.46 2.50
N ASP A 339 14.60 -15.34 2.14
CA ASP A 339 15.21 -14.40 3.09
C ASP A 339 14.19 -13.71 4.00
N TYR A 340 12.90 -13.72 3.60
CA TYR A 340 11.81 -13.09 4.34
C TYR A 340 10.96 -14.09 5.11
N LYS A 341 11.09 -15.41 4.90
CA LYS A 341 10.22 -16.39 5.54
C LYS A 341 10.44 -16.44 7.06
N TYR A 342 9.35 -16.49 7.83
CA TYR A 342 9.36 -16.48 9.29
C TYR A 342 9.02 -17.82 9.93
#